data_AF-A0AAE1VNU1-F1
#
_entry.id   AF-A0AAE1VNU1-F1
#
_cell.length_a   1.000
_cell.length_b   1.000
_cell.length_c   1.000
_cell.angle_alpha   90.00
_cell.angle_beta   90.00
_cell.angle_gamma   90.00
#
_symmetry.space_group_name_H-M   'P 1'
#
loop_
_entity.id
_entity.type
_entity.pdbx_description
1 polymer ?
#
loop_
_entity_poly.entity_id
_entity_poly.type
_entity_poly.pdbx_seq_one_letter_code
_entity_poly.pdbx_strand_id
1 'polypeptide(L)' 'MEWNGELQAFTYPCPCGYLFQFTKEDLKLGEEIARCPSCSLYITVIYNIEDFLESSKKNFQPTKQQPVAIA' A
#
# COMPACT_ATOMS: atom_id res chain seq x y z
N MET A 1 -4.62 3.03 -3.52
CA MET A 1 -3.27 2.48 -3.75
C MET A 1 -3.36 1.70 -5.03
N GLU A 2 -2.43 1.88 -5.95
CA GLU A 2 -2.46 1.24 -7.27
C GLU A 2 -1.37 0.17 -7.33
N TRP A 3 -1.69 -1.04 -7.79
CA TRP A 3 -0.69 -2.10 -7.99
C TRP A 3 -0.01 -1.93 -9.34
N ASN A 4 1.32 -1.84 -9.34
CA ASN A 4 2.10 -1.90 -10.57
C ASN A 4 2.69 -3.30 -10.77
N GLY A 5 2.19 -4.02 -11.77
CA GLY A 5 2.61 -5.38 -12.08
C GLY A 5 4.06 -5.49 -12.56
N GLU A 6 4.55 -4.48 -13.28
CA GLU A 6 5.93 -4.46 -13.81
C GLU A 6 6.97 -4.29 -12.69
N LEU A 7 6.68 -3.42 -11.72
CA LEU A 7 7.56 -3.15 -10.57
C LEU A 7 7.31 -4.07 -9.38
N GLN A 8 6.28 -4.92 -9.44
CA GLN A 8 5.78 -5.73 -8.32
C GLN A 8 5.61 -4.92 -7.01
N ALA A 9 5.17 -3.66 -7.16
CA ALA A 9 5.08 -2.69 -6.08
C ALA A 9 3.74 -1.98 -6.08
N PHE A 10 3.25 -1.65 -4.89
CA PHE A 10 2.14 -0.74 -4.71
C PHE A 10 2.63 0.70 -4.78
N THR A 11 1.82 1.55 -5.43
CA THR A 11 2.13 2.96 -5.63
C THR A 11 1.06 3.87 -5.02
N TYR A 12 1.50 5.02 -4.50
CA TYR A 12 0.61 6.04 -3.92
C TYR A 12 1.11 7.44 -4.25
N PRO A 13 0.23 8.40 -4.63
CA PRO A 13 0.65 9.75 -5.01
C PRO A 13 1.34 10.49 -3.87
N CYS A 14 2.50 11.09 -4.17
CA CYS A 14 3.26 11.94 -3.26
C CYS A 14 3.03 13.42 -3.60
N PRO A 15 2.88 14.31 -2.60
CA PRO A 15 2.71 15.75 -2.84
C PRO A 15 3.87 16.42 -3.58
N CYS A 16 5.03 15.76 -3.72
CA CYS A 16 6.15 16.27 -4.52
C CYS A 16 5.99 16.03 -6.04
N GLY A 17 4.89 15.40 -6.48
CA GLY A 17 4.63 15.10 -7.89
C GLY A 17 5.13 13.73 -8.37
N TYR A 18 5.63 12.89 -7.46
CA TYR A 18 6.06 11.52 -7.73
C TYR A 18 5.19 10.50 -6.99
N LEU A 19 5.57 9.22 -7.00
CA LEU A 19 4.85 8.14 -6.34
C LEU A 19 5.69 7.57 -5.19
N PHE A 20 5.06 7.38 -4.04
CA PHE A 20 5.54 6.42 -3.04
C PHE A 20 5.45 5.01 -3.59
N GLN A 21 6.43 4.17 -3.27
CA GLN A 21 6.49 2.78 -3.72
C GLN A 21 6.84 1.86 -2.56
N PHE A 22 6.22 0.68 -2.52
CA PHE A 22 6.49 -0.38 -1.54
C PHE A 22 6.16 -1.76 -2.14
N THR A 23 6.99 -2.77 -1.86
CA THR A 23 6.81 -4.10 -2.47
C THR A 23 5.91 -4.99 -1.61
N LYS A 24 5.36 -6.04 -2.22
CA LYS A 24 4.66 -7.09 -1.46
C LYS A 24 5.59 -7.87 -0.54
N GLU A 25 6.87 -7.97 -0.90
CA GLU A 25 7.88 -8.70 -0.13
C GLU A 25 8.19 -7.96 1.18
N ASP A 26 8.28 -6.63 1.12
CA ASP A 26 8.40 -5.76 2.30
C ASP A 26 7.24 -5.98 3.26
N LEU A 27 6.00 -5.98 2.76
CA LEU A 27 4.81 -6.23 3.59
C LEU A 27 4.80 -7.63 4.22
N LYS A 28 5.31 -8.64 3.51
CA LYS A 28 5.46 -10.00 4.05
C LYS A 28 6.51 -10.07 5.15
N LEU A 29 7.55 -9.24 5.07
CA LEU A 29 8.59 -9.13 6.10
C LEU A 29 8.16 -8.27 7.29
N GLY A 30 7.04 -7.55 7.19
CA GLY A 30 6.59 -6.59 8.21
C GLY A 30 7.10 -5.17 7.99
N GLU A 31 7.71 -4.86 6.85
CA GLU A 31 8.12 -3.50 6.49
C GLU A 31 6.92 -2.72 5.92
N GLU A 32 6.33 -1.89 6.78
CA GLU A 32 5.15 -1.07 6.47
C GLU A 32 5.49 0.35 5.96
N ILE A 33 6.76 0.64 5.69
CA ILE A 33 7.23 1.98 5.35
C ILE A 33 7.38 2.12 3.83
N ALA A 34 6.49 2.88 3.20
CA ALA A 34 6.62 3.24 1.79
C ALA A 34 7.49 4.48 1.61
N ARG A 35 8.42 4.41 0.66
CA ARG A 35 9.42 5.45 0.40
C ARG A 35 9.14 6.12 -0.93
N CYS A 36 9.32 7.44 -0.99
CA CYS A 36 9.29 8.16 -2.26
C CYS A 36 10.73 8.29 -2.79
N PRO A 37 11.04 7.94 -4.04
CA PRO A 37 12.40 8.06 -4.58
C PRO A 37 12.83 9.51 -4.85
N SER A 38 11.89 10.45 -4.87
CA SER A 38 12.14 11.85 -5.26
C SER A 38 12.09 12.84 -4.10
N CYS A 39 11.70 12.40 -2.90
CA CYS A 39 11.77 13.20 -1.68
C CYS A 39 12.16 12.32 -0.50
N SER A 40 12.37 12.91 0.67
CA SER A 40 12.70 12.16 1.91
C SER A 40 11.48 11.86 2.78
N LEU A 41 10.28 11.90 2.19
CA LEU A 41 9.05 11.56 2.92
C LEU A 41 8.85 10.04 2.98
N TYR A 42 8.20 9.64 4.06
CA TYR A 42 7.81 8.26 4.33
C TYR A 42 6.34 8.24 4.72
N ILE A 43 5.62 7.21 4.31
CA ILE A 43 4.25 6.95 4.75
C ILE A 43 4.16 5.55 5.34
N THR A 44 3.32 5.41 6.37
CA THR A 44 3.00 4.13 6.99
C THR A 44 1.83 3.50 6.24
N VAL A 45 2.04 2.29 5.73
CA VAL A 45 1.02 1.50 5.06
C VAL A 45 0.29 0.69 6.12
N ILE A 46 -1.01 0.96 6.31
CA ILE A 46 -1.84 0.16 7.22
C ILE A 46 -2.41 -1.02 6.44
N TYR A 47 -1.98 -2.22 6.80
CA TYR A 47 -2.42 -3.48 6.20
C TYR A 47 -2.59 -4.56 7.26
N ASN A 48 -3.30 -5.62 6.90
CA ASN A 48 -3.36 -6.83 7.73
C ASN A 48 -2.29 -7.79 7.26
N ILE A 49 -1.36 -8.15 8.14
CA ILE A 49 -0.27 -9.08 7.82
C ILE A 49 -0.80 -10.45 7.34
N GLU A 50 -1.99 -10.86 7.82
CA GLU A 50 -2.69 -12.07 7.42
C GLU A 50 -3.05 -12.11 5.92
N ASP A 51 -3.24 -10.96 5.27
CA ASP A 51 -3.50 -10.88 3.82
C ASP A 51 -2.27 -11.30 2.99
N PHE A 52 -1.07 -11.17 3.57
CA PHE A 52 0.21 -11.44 2.91
C PHE A 52 0.88 -12.72 3.41
N LEU A 53 0.49 -13.21 4.60
CA LEU A 53 0.89 -14.49 5.17
C LEU A 53 0.00 -15.61 4.62
N GLU A 54 0.26 -16.04 3.39
CA GLU A 54 -0.52 -17.11 2.77
C GLU A 54 -0.14 -18.49 3.35
N SER A 55 -0.72 -18.82 4.51
CA SER A 55 -1.03 -20.22 4.88
C SER A 55 -2.54 -20.38 4.96
N SER A 56 -3.18 -20.52 3.79
CA SER A 56 -4.55 -21.03 3.60
C SER A 56 -5.71 -20.28 4.29
N LYS A 57 -6.31 -19.28 3.61
CA LYS A 57 -7.69 -19.32 3.05
C LYS A 57 -8.31 -17.94 2.85
N LYS A 58 -8.77 -17.75 1.60
CA LYS A 58 -9.93 -16.96 1.12
C LYS A 58 -9.88 -15.43 1.29
N ASN A 59 -9.60 -14.77 0.15
CA ASN A 59 -10.33 -13.62 -0.40
C ASN A 59 -11.10 -12.78 0.62
N PHE A 60 -10.46 -11.76 1.19
CA PHE A 60 -11.19 -10.64 1.77
C PHE A 60 -10.73 -9.35 1.11
N GLN A 61 -11.53 -8.86 0.17
CA GLN A 61 -11.41 -7.51 -0.35
C GLN A 61 -12.09 -6.57 0.65
N PRO A 62 -11.37 -5.72 1.42
CA PRO A 62 -12.03 -4.66 2.16
C PRO A 62 -12.45 -3.56 1.17
N THR A 63 -13.73 -3.58 0.80
CA THR A 63 -14.44 -2.48 0.17
C THR A 63 -14.35 -1.24 1.07
N LYS A 64 -13.52 -0.25 0.70
CA LYS A 64 -13.52 1.05 1.39
C LYS A 64 -14.56 1.97 0.75
N GLN A 65 -15.71 2.02 1.41
CA GLN A 65 -16.84 2.90 1.16
C GLN A 65 -16.40 4.37 1.11
N GLN A 66 -16.86 5.10 0.09
CA GLN A 66 -17.05 6.56 0.10
C GLN A 66 -18.58 6.78 -0.04
N PRO A 67 -19.23 7.83 0.49
CA PRO A 67 -18.71 9.16 0.82
C PRO A 67 -19.13 9.67 2.23
N VAL A 68 -18.55 10.77 2.71
CA VAL A 68 -19.17 11.59 3.76
C VAL A 68 -19.41 12.99 3.19
N ALA A 69 -20.68 13.31 2.99
CA ALA A 69 -21.16 14.68 2.78
C ALA A 69 -21.28 15.37 4.14
N ILE A 70 -20.84 16.61 4.24
CA ILE A 70 -21.08 17.48 5.40
C ILE A 70 -21.84 18.69 4.88
N ALA A 71 -22.94 19.00 5.56
CA ALA A 71 -23.89 20.06 5.28
C ALA A 71 -23.32 21.47 5.50
#